data_AF-A0A8S3K9S5-F1
#
_entry.id   AF-A0A8S3K9S5-F1
#
_cell.length_a   1.000
_cell.length_b   1.000
_cell.length_c   1.000
_cell.angle_alpha   90.00
_cell.angle_beta   90.00
_cell.angle_gamma   90.00
#
_symmetry.space_group_name_H-M   'P 1'
#
loop_
_entity.id
_entity.type
_entity.pdbx_description
1 polymer ?
#
loop_
_entity_poly.entity_id
_entity_poly.type
_entity_poly.pdbx_seq_one_letter_code
_entity_poly.pdbx_strand_id
1 'polypeptide(L)'
;SIQTIQNNWSYKPYLEAEFRFNESEIHLNSIQCQYIFVSEDCSAIIPRIEYDSNLDTFNGFVTPLLEGVPSENAFKCSVFEQLEDLFETTPQANLVNIHVIQPILDSHVNILPAATVLSAYGTDHKITAIDILKRWLMIYKQFNSKGIRVLGFSTDGDP
;
A
#
# COMPACT_ATOMS: atom_id res chain seq x y z
N SER A 1 32.08 4.37 0.90
CA SER A 1 31.50 5.62 1.46
C SER A 1 30.00 5.42 1.62
N ILE A 2 29.28 6.32 2.31
CA ILE A 2 27.80 6.28 2.40
C ILE A 2 27.16 6.20 0.99
N GLN A 3 27.75 6.88 0.01
CA GLN A 3 27.36 6.80 -1.41
C GLN A 3 27.47 5.38 -2.01
N THR A 4 28.46 4.58 -1.62
CA THR A 4 28.58 3.19 -2.09
C THR A 4 27.48 2.29 -1.53
N ILE A 5 26.99 2.58 -0.32
CA ILE A 5 25.88 1.83 0.31
C ILE A 5 24.55 2.23 -0.34
N GLN A 6 24.33 3.52 -0.58
CA GLN A 6 23.14 4.03 -1.27
C GLN A 6 23.02 3.50 -2.71
N ASN A 7 24.13 3.40 -3.44
CA ASN A 7 24.13 2.88 -4.81
C ASN A 7 23.84 1.37 -4.89
N ASN A 8 24.10 0.61 -3.83
CA ASN A 8 23.82 -0.83 -3.78
C ASN A 8 22.39 -1.15 -3.34
N TRP A 9 21.64 -0.17 -2.83
CA TRP A 9 20.24 -0.29 -2.47
C TRP A 9 19.38 0.44 -3.50
N SER A 10 19.25 -0.11 -4.70
CA SER A 10 18.29 0.38 -5.69
C SER A 10 16.87 -0.07 -5.32
N TYR A 11 16.41 0.31 -4.13
CA TYR A 11 15.04 0.04 -3.72
C TYR A 11 14.13 1.09 -4.36
N LYS A 12 13.16 0.67 -5.19
CA LYS A 12 12.08 1.55 -5.64
C LYS A 12 11.25 1.90 -4.40
N PRO A 13 11.31 3.15 -3.88
CA PRO A 13 10.59 3.51 -2.65
C PRO A 13 9.09 3.30 -2.86
N TYR A 14 8.38 2.78 -1.85
CA TYR A 14 6.92 2.68 -1.89
C TYR A 14 6.33 4.07 -2.03
N LEU A 15 5.49 4.25 -3.05
CA LEU A 15 4.69 5.46 -3.17
C LEU A 15 3.44 5.30 -2.32
N GLU A 16 3.00 6.38 -1.69
CA GLU A 16 1.77 6.38 -0.89
C GLU A 16 0.59 5.93 -1.76
N ALA A 17 -0.21 4.98 -1.26
CA ALA A 17 -1.36 4.39 -1.91
C ALA A 17 -1.11 3.59 -3.21
N GLU A 18 0.14 3.44 -3.66
CA GLU A 18 0.46 2.60 -4.82
C GLU A 18 0.15 1.14 -4.52
N PHE A 19 -0.57 0.46 -5.42
CA PHE A 19 -0.71 -1.00 -5.39
C PHE A 19 0.28 -1.66 -6.35
N ARG A 20 1.25 -2.39 -5.81
CA ARG A 20 2.33 -3.05 -6.56
C ARG A 20 1.96 -4.42 -7.12
N PHE A 21 0.88 -4.49 -7.89
CA PHE A 21 0.41 -5.75 -8.46
C PHE A 21 1.40 -6.37 -9.44
N ASN A 22 2.10 -5.55 -10.24
CA ASN A 22 3.06 -6.03 -11.23
C ASN A 22 4.33 -6.57 -10.56
N GLU A 23 4.87 -5.85 -9.58
CA GLU A 23 6.03 -6.30 -8.82
C GLU A 23 5.71 -7.57 -8.02
N SER A 24 4.48 -7.66 -7.48
CA SER A 24 3.98 -8.86 -6.81
C SER A 24 3.91 -10.06 -7.77
N GLU A 25 3.42 -9.86 -8.99
CA GLU A 25 3.38 -10.91 -10.02
C GLU A 25 4.78 -11.39 -10.42
N ILE A 26 5.72 -10.46 -10.63
CA ILE A 26 7.12 -10.80 -10.93
C ILE A 26 7.72 -11.63 -9.79
N HIS A 27 7.51 -11.22 -8.54
CA HIS A 27 7.98 -11.95 -7.37
C HIS A 27 7.37 -13.36 -7.29
N LEU A 28 6.05 -13.47 -7.37
CA LEU A 28 5.33 -14.74 -7.28
C LEU A 28 5.71 -15.72 -8.40
N ASN A 29 5.89 -15.23 -9.62
CA ASN A 29 6.36 -16.03 -10.75
C ASN A 29 7.79 -16.53 -10.53
N SER A 30 8.67 -15.71 -9.93
CA SER A 30 10.05 -16.11 -9.63
C SER A 30 10.15 -17.28 -8.64
N ILE A 31 9.15 -17.43 -7.77
CA ILE A 31 9.04 -18.54 -6.80
C ILE A 31 7.99 -19.59 -7.23
N GLN A 32 7.49 -19.51 -8.45
CA GLN A 32 6.48 -20.41 -9.03
C GLN A 32 5.22 -20.56 -8.15
N CYS A 33 4.78 -19.48 -7.51
CA CYS A 33 3.62 -19.45 -6.63
C CYS A 33 2.42 -18.79 -7.32
N GLN A 34 1.25 -19.43 -7.24
CA GLN A 34 0.00 -18.93 -7.80
C GLN A 34 -1.07 -18.70 -6.73
N TYR A 35 -0.77 -18.95 -5.46
CA TYR A 35 -1.72 -18.87 -4.36
C TYR A 35 -1.23 -17.89 -3.32
N ILE A 36 -2.08 -16.93 -2.95
CA ILE A 36 -1.73 -15.93 -1.94
C ILE A 36 -2.84 -15.77 -0.91
N PHE A 37 -2.44 -15.34 0.27
CA PHE A 37 -3.33 -14.77 1.28
C PHE A 37 -3.05 -13.26 1.38
N VAL A 38 -4.07 -12.46 1.60
CA VAL A 38 -3.93 -11.00 1.75
C VAL A 38 -4.28 -10.61 3.18
N SER A 39 -3.43 -9.81 3.80
CA SER A 39 -3.65 -9.27 5.13
C SER A 39 -3.62 -7.74 5.07
N GLU A 40 -4.52 -7.08 5.77
CA GLU A 40 -4.45 -5.65 6.01
C GLU A 40 -4.47 -5.35 7.50
N ASP A 41 -3.65 -4.40 7.93
CA ASP A 41 -3.58 -3.95 9.33
C ASP A 41 -3.16 -2.47 9.37
N CYS A 42 -3.50 -1.80 10.47
CA CYS A 42 -3.14 -0.41 10.72
C CYS A 42 -2.03 -0.32 11.78
N SER A 43 -1.00 0.47 11.49
CA SER A 43 0.08 0.75 12.44
C SER A 43 0.18 2.24 12.76
N ALA A 44 0.46 2.58 14.00
CA ALA A 44 0.69 3.96 14.41
C ALA A 44 2.00 4.49 13.82
N ILE A 45 1.96 5.73 13.33
CA ILE A 45 3.13 6.44 12.80
C ILE A 45 3.30 7.77 13.51
N ILE A 46 4.52 8.32 13.44
CA ILE A 46 4.76 9.70 13.82
C ILE A 46 4.23 10.58 12.68
N PRO A 47 3.21 11.43 12.91
CA PRO A 47 2.66 12.29 11.88
C PRO A 47 3.75 13.20 11.31
N ARG A 48 3.93 13.16 10.00
CA ARG A 48 4.90 14.00 9.31
C ARG A 48 4.44 14.22 7.88
N ILE A 49 4.31 15.48 7.50
CA ILE A 49 4.10 15.86 6.11
C ILE A 49 5.47 15.99 5.44
N GLU A 50 5.65 15.31 4.32
CA GLU A 50 6.85 15.39 3.49
C GLU A 50 6.48 15.71 2.04
N TYR A 51 7.28 16.53 1.38
CA TYR A 51 7.13 16.82 -0.03
C TYR A 51 7.96 15.85 -0.87
N ASP A 52 7.33 15.15 -1.81
CA ASP A 52 7.99 14.32 -2.80
C ASP A 52 8.24 15.12 -4.09
N SER A 53 9.49 15.53 -4.29
CA SER A 53 9.89 16.30 -5.45
C SER A 53 9.83 15.53 -6.77
N ASN A 54 9.74 14.19 -6.74
CA ASN A 54 9.65 13.39 -7.97
C ASN A 54 8.22 13.40 -8.54
N LEU A 55 7.23 13.42 -7.66
CA LEU A 55 5.81 13.34 -8.01
C LEU A 55 5.09 14.69 -7.91
N ASP A 56 5.77 15.68 -7.32
CA ASP A 56 5.25 17.01 -7.03
C ASP A 56 3.99 16.92 -6.15
N THR A 57 4.10 16.14 -5.07
CA THR A 57 3.01 15.81 -4.14
C THR A 57 3.46 15.94 -2.70
N PHE A 58 2.51 16.20 -1.80
CA PHE A 58 2.70 16.04 -0.37
C PHE A 58 2.24 14.65 0.09
N ASN A 59 2.97 14.03 1.00
CA ASN A 59 2.65 12.75 1.62
C ASN A 59 2.46 12.95 3.13
N GLY A 60 1.75 12.04 3.79
CA GLY A 60 1.55 12.07 5.25
C GLY A 60 0.23 12.69 5.73
N PHE A 61 -0.69 12.98 4.80
CA PHE A 61 -2.08 13.29 5.10
C PHE A 61 -2.94 12.01 5.11
N VAL A 62 -4.15 12.10 5.65
CA VAL A 62 -5.14 11.01 5.55
C VAL A 62 -5.55 10.85 4.09
N THR A 63 -5.17 9.73 3.46
CA THR A 63 -5.38 9.50 2.03
C THR A 63 -6.87 9.37 1.71
N PRO A 64 -7.39 10.13 0.73
CA PRO A 64 -8.79 10.03 0.34
C PRO A 64 -9.08 8.68 -0.33
N LEU A 65 -10.23 8.10 0.02
CA LEU A 65 -10.70 6.84 -0.54
C LEU A 65 -11.78 7.07 -1.58
N LEU A 66 -11.65 6.41 -2.73
CA LEU A 66 -12.72 6.26 -3.72
C LEU A 66 -13.16 4.80 -3.72
N GLU A 67 -14.38 4.53 -3.28
CA GLU A 67 -14.89 3.15 -3.18
C GLU A 67 -13.98 2.23 -2.36
N GLY A 68 -13.44 2.76 -1.26
CA GLY A 68 -12.48 2.07 -0.39
C GLY A 68 -11.07 1.90 -0.95
N VAL A 69 -10.82 2.30 -2.19
CA VAL A 69 -9.48 2.28 -2.79
C VAL A 69 -8.80 3.63 -2.50
N PRO A 70 -7.60 3.63 -1.90
CA PRO A 70 -6.86 4.87 -1.65
C PRO A 70 -6.40 5.51 -2.96
N SER A 71 -6.46 6.84 -3.02
CA SER A 71 -6.08 7.59 -4.22
C SER A 71 -4.58 7.88 -4.21
N GLU A 72 -3.87 7.37 -5.21
CA GLU A 72 -2.46 7.69 -5.43
C GLU A 72 -2.27 9.19 -5.73
N ASN A 73 -1.19 9.77 -5.22
CA ASN A 73 -0.81 11.16 -5.52
C ASN A 73 -1.91 12.20 -5.23
N ALA A 74 -2.69 11.98 -4.18
CA ALA A 74 -3.90 12.77 -3.89
C ALA A 74 -3.63 14.25 -3.63
N PHE A 75 -2.44 14.60 -3.11
CA PHE A 75 -2.16 15.94 -2.59
C PHE A 75 -1.17 16.69 -3.49
N LYS A 76 -1.63 17.01 -4.70
CA LYS A 76 -0.93 17.92 -5.63
C LYS A 76 -1.40 19.34 -5.43
N CYS A 77 -0.46 20.27 -5.39
CA CYS A 77 -0.73 21.70 -5.32
C CYS A 77 0.10 22.41 -6.39
N SER A 78 -0.54 23.22 -7.23
CA SER A 78 0.16 24.01 -8.26
C SER A 78 0.24 25.51 -7.94
N VAL A 79 -0.49 25.95 -6.92
CA VAL A 79 -0.51 27.35 -6.45
C VAL A 79 -0.53 27.41 -4.92
N PHE A 80 -0.14 28.56 -4.36
CA PHE A 80 0.00 28.73 -2.92
C PHE A 80 -1.32 28.59 -2.17
N GLU A 81 -2.43 29.07 -2.75
CA GLU A 81 -3.76 28.99 -2.13
C GLU A 81 -4.21 27.53 -1.96
N GLN A 82 -3.84 26.63 -2.89
CA GLN A 82 -4.11 25.19 -2.76
C GLN A 82 -3.25 24.55 -1.67
N LEU A 83 -2.02 25.04 -1.48
CA LEU A 83 -1.14 24.57 -0.41
C LEU A 83 -1.70 24.97 0.96
N GLU A 84 -2.15 26.22 1.10
CA GLU A 84 -2.78 26.72 2.33
C GLU A 84 -4.05 25.91 2.65
N ASP A 85 -4.95 25.76 1.67
CA ASP A 85 -6.18 24.97 1.81
C ASP A 85 -5.88 23.50 2.19
N LEU A 86 -4.88 22.87 1.57
CA LEU A 86 -4.47 21.50 1.89
C LEU A 86 -4.08 21.36 3.37
N PHE A 87 -3.25 22.26 3.88
CA PHE A 87 -2.75 22.18 5.26
C PHE A 87 -3.80 22.55 6.32
N GLU A 88 -4.79 23.38 5.96
CA GLU A 88 -5.87 23.78 6.87
C GLU A 88 -7.01 22.77 6.93
N THR A 89 -7.33 22.12 5.81
CA THR A 89 -8.54 21.28 5.69
C THR A 89 -8.26 19.79 5.77
N THR A 90 -7.05 19.34 5.44
CA THR A 90 -6.74 17.92 5.37
C THR A 90 -6.05 17.44 6.64
N PRO A 91 -6.61 16.45 7.36
CA PRO A 91 -5.99 15.94 8.56
C PRO A 91 -4.68 15.19 8.26
N GLN A 92 -3.70 15.33 9.13
CA GLN A 92 -2.47 14.55 9.10
C GLN A 92 -2.75 13.10 9.50
N ALA A 93 -2.12 12.15 8.80
CA ALA A 93 -2.21 10.74 9.16
C ALA A 93 -1.38 10.45 10.41
N ASN A 94 -2.00 9.82 11.40
CA ASN A 94 -1.34 9.24 12.57
C ASN A 94 -1.24 7.71 12.49
N LEU A 95 -1.87 7.13 11.47
CA LEU A 95 -1.94 5.70 11.23
C LEU A 95 -1.64 5.42 9.76
N VAL A 96 -0.98 4.30 9.49
CA VAL A 96 -0.76 3.77 8.15
C VAL A 96 -1.49 2.43 8.03
N ASN A 97 -2.38 2.30 7.04
CA ASN A 97 -2.96 1.01 6.69
C ASN A 97 -2.03 0.33 5.69
N ILE A 98 -1.63 -0.91 5.97
CA ILE A 98 -0.67 -1.67 5.19
C ILE A 98 -1.33 -2.93 4.67
N HIS A 99 -1.26 -3.14 3.35
CA HIS A 99 -1.64 -4.37 2.68
C HIS A 99 -0.41 -5.24 2.46
N VAL A 100 -0.48 -6.48 2.90
CA VAL A 100 0.58 -7.47 2.73
C VAL A 100 0.02 -8.68 1.99
N ILE A 101 0.80 -9.23 1.06
CA ILE A 101 0.53 -10.53 0.47
C ILE A 101 1.48 -11.58 1.03
N GLN A 102 0.93 -12.74 1.36
CA GLN A 102 1.68 -13.90 1.81
C GLN A 102 1.55 -15.00 0.75
N PRO A 103 2.65 -15.39 0.07
CA PRO A 103 2.62 -16.52 -0.83
C PRO A 103 2.38 -17.83 -0.05
N ILE A 104 1.51 -18.68 -0.59
CA ILE A 104 1.20 -20.00 -0.05
C ILE A 104 1.83 -21.03 -0.99
N LEU A 105 2.98 -21.57 -0.56
CA LEU A 105 3.68 -22.60 -1.31
C LEU A 105 3.13 -23.98 -1.00
N ASP A 106 3.28 -24.89 -1.96
CA ASP A 106 3.07 -26.30 -1.71
C ASP A 106 4.12 -26.83 -0.71
N SER A 107 3.70 -27.80 0.09
CA SER A 107 4.40 -28.48 1.18
C SER A 107 5.80 -29.03 0.85
N HIS A 108 6.18 -29.03 -0.42
CA HIS A 108 7.48 -29.51 -0.92
C HIS A 108 8.58 -28.44 -0.97
N VAL A 109 8.27 -27.18 -0.65
CA VAL A 109 9.27 -26.09 -0.69
C VAL A 109 9.87 -25.84 0.71
N ASN A 110 11.18 -26.06 0.85
CA ASN A 110 11.93 -25.85 2.10
C ASN A 110 12.25 -24.38 2.42
N ILE A 111 11.63 -23.43 1.70
CA ILE A 111 11.84 -21.99 1.87
C ILE A 111 10.49 -21.35 2.13
N LEU A 112 10.33 -20.75 3.31
CA LEU A 112 9.17 -19.90 3.61
C LEU A 112 9.34 -18.58 2.84
N PRO A 113 8.42 -18.24 1.91
CA PRO A 113 8.52 -17.01 1.16
C PRO A 113 8.18 -15.84 2.09
N ALA A 114 8.99 -14.78 2.02
CA ALA A 114 8.72 -13.57 2.76
C ALA A 114 7.41 -12.93 2.28
N ALA A 115 6.64 -12.41 3.23
CA ALA A 115 5.50 -11.57 2.92
C ALA A 115 5.97 -10.30 2.22
N THR A 116 5.21 -9.78 1.26
CA THR A 116 5.55 -8.55 0.54
C THR A 116 4.46 -7.51 0.73
N VAL A 117 4.88 -6.26 0.94
CA VAL A 117 3.94 -5.13 1.02
C VAL A 117 3.41 -4.85 -0.38
N LEU A 118 2.08 -4.88 -0.48
CA LEU A 118 1.32 -4.58 -1.70
C LEU A 118 1.01 -3.10 -1.82
N SER A 119 0.56 -2.47 -0.72
CA SER A 119 0.23 -1.04 -0.66
C SER A 119 0.32 -0.55 0.79
N ALA A 120 0.54 0.75 0.95
CA ALA A 120 0.47 1.41 2.24
C ALA A 120 -0.01 2.86 2.06
N TYR A 121 -0.90 3.34 2.93
CA TYR A 121 -1.44 4.70 2.86
C TYR A 121 -1.86 5.25 4.23
N GLY A 122 -1.87 6.57 4.36
CA GLY A 122 -2.25 7.26 5.59
C GLY A 122 -3.75 7.16 5.86
N THR A 123 -4.15 6.91 7.10
CA THR A 123 -5.55 6.80 7.49
C THR A 123 -5.80 7.43 8.86
N ASP A 124 -7.08 7.67 9.18
CA ASP A 124 -7.58 8.09 10.49
C ASP A 124 -8.50 7.04 11.14
N HIS A 125 -8.43 5.78 10.67
CA HIS A 125 -9.27 4.66 11.12
C HIS A 125 -10.77 4.79 10.84
N LYS A 126 -11.24 5.79 10.06
CA LYS A 126 -12.67 5.93 9.72
C LYS A 126 -13.12 5.07 8.54
N ILE A 127 -12.33 4.08 8.15
CA ILE A 127 -12.62 3.20 7.01
C ILE A 127 -13.80 2.29 7.38
N THR A 128 -14.82 2.22 6.52
CA THR A 128 -15.98 1.37 6.77
C THR A 128 -15.76 -0.07 6.30
N ALA A 129 -16.51 -1.02 6.85
CA ALA A 129 -16.51 -2.40 6.34
C ALA A 129 -16.85 -2.49 4.83
N ILE A 130 -17.68 -1.58 4.31
CA ILE A 130 -18.01 -1.53 2.88
C ILE A 130 -16.77 -1.11 2.07
N ASP A 131 -16.00 -0.15 2.54
CA ASP A 131 -14.76 0.28 1.90
C ASP A 131 -13.74 -0.85 1.86
N ILE A 132 -13.58 -1.58 2.97
CA ILE A 132 -12.73 -2.77 3.06
C ILE A 132 -13.15 -3.81 1.99
N LEU A 133 -14.43 -4.16 1.93
CA LEU A 133 -14.93 -5.16 0.98
C LEU A 133 -14.74 -4.73 -0.49
N LYS A 134 -14.97 -3.46 -0.80
CA LYS A 134 -14.77 -2.93 -2.16
C LYS A 134 -13.30 -2.98 -2.56
N ARG A 135 -12.39 -2.61 -1.64
CA ARG A 135 -10.94 -2.72 -1.85
C ARG A 135 -10.49 -4.16 -2.03
N TRP A 136 -10.98 -5.09 -1.22
CA TRP A 136 -10.68 -6.53 -1.37
C TRP A 136 -11.15 -7.07 -2.71
N LEU A 137 -12.34 -6.67 -3.17
CA LEU A 137 -12.84 -7.05 -4.49
C LEU A 137 -11.94 -6.52 -5.61
N MET A 138 -11.41 -5.29 -5.49
CA MET A 138 -10.44 -4.73 -6.43
C MET A 138 -9.14 -5.56 -6.43
N ILE A 139 -8.57 -5.83 -5.25
CA ILE A 139 -7.34 -6.64 -5.09
C ILE A 139 -7.54 -8.04 -5.70
N TYR A 140 -8.66 -8.69 -5.39
CA TYR A 140 -9.02 -10.00 -5.94
C TYR A 140 -9.05 -9.98 -7.48
N LYS A 141 -9.74 -9.00 -8.08
CA LYS A 141 -9.85 -8.88 -9.54
C LYS A 141 -8.49 -8.65 -10.20
N GLN A 142 -7.62 -7.84 -9.59
CA GLN A 142 -6.29 -7.52 -10.11
C GLN A 142 -5.35 -8.74 -10.08
N PHE A 143 -5.37 -9.54 -9.02
CA PHE A 143 -4.58 -10.78 -8.99
C PHE A 143 -5.17 -11.87 -9.89
N ASN A 144 -6.48 -12.01 -9.92
CA ASN A 144 -7.13 -13.03 -10.76
C ASN A 144 -6.88 -12.79 -12.26
N SER A 145 -6.83 -11.53 -12.71
CA SER A 145 -6.49 -11.20 -14.11
C SER A 145 -5.05 -11.58 -14.48
N LYS A 146 -4.18 -11.78 -13.48
CA LYS A 146 -2.77 -12.21 -13.60
C LYS A 146 -2.58 -13.71 -13.37
N GLY A 147 -3.66 -14.49 -13.24
CA GLY A 147 -3.59 -15.92 -12.96
C GLY A 147 -3.16 -16.28 -11.53
N ILE A 148 -3.17 -15.31 -10.62
CA ILE A 148 -2.86 -15.50 -9.19
C ILE A 148 -4.17 -15.60 -8.41
N ARG A 149 -4.32 -16.65 -7.61
CA ARG A 149 -5.51 -16.93 -6.81
C ARG A 149 -5.33 -16.41 -5.39
N VAL A 150 -6.17 -15.47 -5.01
CA VAL A 150 -6.33 -15.06 -3.61
C VAL A 150 -7.20 -16.09 -2.90
N LEU A 151 -6.65 -16.76 -1.88
CA LEU A 151 -7.35 -17.78 -1.10
C LEU A 151 -8.17 -17.19 0.04
N GLY A 152 -7.80 -16.00 0.52
CA GLY A 152 -8.53 -15.31 1.57
C GLY A 152 -7.95 -13.95 1.89
N PHE A 153 -8.71 -13.23 2.69
CA PHE A 153 -8.36 -11.94 3.25
C PHE A 153 -8.42 -12.02 4.78
N SER A 154 -7.59 -11.23 5.45
CA SER A 154 -7.67 -10.96 6.89
C SER A 154 -7.54 -9.48 7.14
N THR A 155 -8.25 -8.99 8.13
CA THR A 155 -8.12 -7.65 8.70
C THR A 155 -8.36 -7.74 10.19
N ASP A 156 -7.91 -6.72 10.93
CA ASP A 156 -8.24 -6.61 12.34
C ASP A 156 -9.75 -6.45 12.54
N GLY A 157 -10.27 -7.03 13.62
CA GLY A 157 -11.68 -7.05 13.96
C GLY A 157 -12.07 -6.01 15.00
N ASP A 158 -11.23 -5.00 15.21
CA ASP A 158 -11.42 -3.99 16.24
C ASP A 158 -12.74 -3.21 16.01
N PRO A 159 -13.61 -3.10 17.04
CA PRO A 159 -14.95 -2.50 16.95
C PRO A 159 -14.97 -0.97 16.83
#